data_AF-A0A5N4DHY3-F1
#
_entry.id   AF-A0A5N4DHY3-F1
#
_cell.length_a   1.000
_cell.length_b   1.000
_cell.length_c   1.000
_cell.angle_alpha   90.00
_cell.angle_beta   90.00
_cell.angle_gamma   90.00
#
_symmetry.space_group_name_H-M   'P 1'
#
loop_
_entity.id
_entity.type
_entity.pdbx_description
1 polymer ?
#
loop_
_entity_poly.entity_id
_entity_poly.type
_entity_poly.pdbx_seq_one_letter_code
_entity_poly.pdbx_strand_id
1 'polypeptide(L)' 'MEALTLWLLPWICQCVSVRADSIIHIGAIFEENAAKDDRVFQLAVSDLSLNDDILQSEKITYSIKVIEANNPFQAVQEGE' A
#
# COMPACT_ATOMS: atom_id res chain seq x y z
N MET A 1 -43.41 -15.16 -5.13
CA MET A 1 -42.52 -15.28 -3.96
C MET A 1 -41.10 -15.01 -4.43
N GLU A 2 -40.86 -13.85 -5.05
CA GLU A 2 -39.62 -13.55 -5.80
C GLU A 2 -39.10 -12.14 -5.46
N ALA A 3 -40.02 -11.22 -5.11
CA ALA A 3 -39.70 -9.83 -4.79
C ALA A 3 -38.97 -9.67 -3.46
N LEU A 4 -39.29 -10.47 -2.43
CA LEU A 4 -38.64 -10.39 -1.12
C LEU A 4 -37.16 -10.76 -1.18
N THR A 5 -36.78 -11.65 -2.10
CA THR A 5 -35.40 -12.11 -2.28
C THR A 5 -34.52 -11.02 -2.92
N LEU A 6 -35.08 -10.21 -3.82
CA LEU A 6 -34.38 -9.10 -4.49
C LEU A 6 -34.06 -7.94 -3.55
N TRP A 7 -34.84 -7.75 -2.47
CA TRP A 7 -34.68 -6.65 -1.52
C TRP A 7 -33.59 -6.93 -0.48
N LEU A 8 -33.16 -8.19 -0.34
CA LEU A 8 -32.06 -8.59 0.54
C LEU A 8 -30.70 -8.58 -0.16
N LEU A 9 -30.66 -8.55 -1.50
CA LEU A 9 -29.43 -8.50 -2.29
C LEU A 9 -28.53 -7.27 -1.97
N PRO A 10 -29.06 -6.05 -1.75
CA PRO A 10 -28.21 -4.90 -1.42
C PRO A 10 -27.53 -5.02 -0.06
N TRP A 11 -28.12 -5.79 0.87
CA TRP A 11 -27.57 -5.99 2.22
C TRP A 11 -26.45 -7.03 2.22
N ILE A 12 -26.55 -8.05 1.36
CA ILE A 12 -25.54 -9.12 1.24
C ILE A 12 -24.36 -8.66 0.33
N CYS A 13 -24.62 -7.73 -0.61
CA CYS A 13 -23.62 -7.17 -1.52
C CYS A 13 -22.95 -5.88 -1.01
N GLN A 14 -23.01 -5.57 0.30
CA GLN A 14 -22.06 -4.64 0.92
C GLN A 14 -20.72 -5.33 1.22
N CYS A 15 -20.24 -6.16 0.28
CA CYS A 15 -18.82 -6.45 0.23
C CYS A 15 -18.18 -5.15 -0.25
N VAL A 16 -17.63 -4.37 0.69
CA VAL A 16 -16.72 -3.27 0.38
C VAL A 16 -15.77 -3.83 -0.66
N SER A 17 -15.84 -3.30 -1.88
CA SER A 17 -14.86 -3.63 -2.90
C SER A 17 -13.56 -3.01 -2.40
N VAL A 18 -12.87 -3.76 -1.54
CA VAL A 18 -11.47 -3.52 -1.25
C VAL A 18 -10.82 -3.71 -2.59
N ARG A 19 -10.48 -2.58 -3.25
CA ARG A 19 -9.50 -2.61 -4.33
C ARG A 19 -8.28 -3.24 -3.70
N ALA A 20 -8.04 -4.51 -3.98
CA ALA A 20 -6.76 -5.12 -3.64
C ALA A 20 -5.75 -4.53 -4.63
N ASP A 21 -5.23 -3.35 -4.32
CA ASP A 21 -4.11 -2.75 -5.01
C ASP A 21 -2.81 -3.46 -4.61
N SER A 22 -2.65 -4.68 -5.11
CA SER A 22 -1.53 -5.62 -4.87
C SER A 22 -1.48 -6.22 -3.45
N ILE A 23 -1.07 -7.50 -3.35
CA ILE A 23 -1.02 -8.25 -2.10
C ILE A 23 0.13 -7.75 -1.19
N ILE A 24 1.17 -7.19 -1.79
CA ILE A 24 2.37 -6.72 -1.09
C ILE A 24 2.39 -5.19 -1.13
N HIS A 25 1.99 -4.55 -0.03
CA HIS A 25 2.09 -3.10 0.16
C HIS A 25 3.10 -2.76 1.25
N ILE A 26 4.04 -1.86 0.97
CA ILE A 26 5.10 -1.44 1.90
C ILE A 26 4.96 0.05 2.21
N GLY A 27 4.87 0.40 3.50
CA GLY A 27 5.01 1.78 3.96
C GLY A 27 6.47 2.11 4.25
N ALA A 28 6.93 3.29 3.82
CA ALA A 28 8.25 3.81 4.16
C ALA A 28 8.14 5.26 4.66
N ILE A 29 8.89 5.58 5.72
CA ILE A 29 8.99 6.93 6.27
C ILE A 29 10.44 7.37 6.19
N PHE A 30 10.68 8.51 5.55
CA PHE A 30 12.00 9.11 5.40
C PHE A 30 12.02 10.52 5.98
N GLU A 31 13.17 10.95 6.49
CA GLU A 31 13.37 12.36 6.86
C GLU A 31 13.53 13.22 5.59
N GLU A 32 13.26 14.53 5.69
CA GLU A 32 13.39 15.48 4.56
C GLU A 32 14.77 15.46 3.85
N ASN A 33 15.84 15.14 4.58
CA ASN A 33 17.20 15.09 4.06
C ASN A 33 17.56 13.73 3.42
N ALA A 34 16.69 12.73 3.50
CA ALA A 34 16.93 11.35 3.11
C ALA A 34 16.62 11.07 1.62
N ALA A 35 16.88 12.04 0.73
CA ALA A 35 16.63 11.90 -0.71
C ALA A 35 17.39 10.72 -1.36
N LYS A 36 18.52 10.31 -0.77
CA LYS A 36 19.25 9.12 -1.22
C LYS A 36 18.51 7.83 -0.87
N ASP A 37 17.88 7.78 0.29
CA ASP A 37 17.16 6.61 0.76
C ASP A 37 15.90 6.38 -0.07
N ASP A 38 15.15 7.46 -0.37
CA ASP A 38 14.01 7.41 -1.31
C ASP A 38 14.42 6.83 -2.68
N ARG A 39 15.52 7.33 -3.25
CA ARG A 39 16.02 6.84 -4.54
C ARG A 39 16.45 5.38 -4.49
N VAL A 40 17.20 4.99 -3.47
CA VAL A 40 17.69 3.60 -3.34
C VAL A 40 16.53 2.65 -3.07
N PHE A 41 15.54 3.07 -2.27
CA PHE A 41 14.33 2.31 -2.02
C PHE A 41 13.55 2.05 -3.30
N GLN A 42 13.29 3.08 -4.11
CA GLN A 42 12.58 2.93 -5.39
C GLN A 42 13.35 2.02 -6.37
N LEU A 43 14.68 2.14 -6.42
CA LEU A 43 15.51 1.26 -7.24
C LEU A 43 15.43 -0.19 -6.77
N ALA A 44 15.51 -0.45 -5.47
CA ALA A 44 15.41 -1.81 -4.93
C ALA A 44 14.03 -2.44 -5.25
N VAL A 45 12.94 -1.68 -5.13
CA VAL A 45 11.61 -2.16 -5.52
C VAL A 45 11.55 -2.45 -7.02
N SER A 46 12.12 -1.58 -7.85
CA SER A 46 12.20 -1.79 -9.30
C SER A 46 12.97 -3.07 -9.63
N ASP A 47 14.15 -3.27 -9.03
CA ASP A 47 15.00 -4.44 -9.28
C ASP A 47 14.30 -5.75 -8.89
N LEU A 48 13.58 -5.76 -7.75
CA LEU A 48 12.78 -6.91 -7.33
C LEU A 48 11.60 -7.18 -8.27
N SER A 49 10.96 -6.13 -8.79
CA SER A 49 9.83 -6.26 -9.71
C SER A 49 10.21 -6.75 -11.11
N LEU A 50 11.47 -6.61 -11.50
CA LEU A 50 12.03 -7.12 -12.76
C LEU A 50 12.52 -8.57 -12.63
N ASN A 51 12.61 -9.09 -11.41
CA ASN A 51 13.12 -10.42 -11.14
C ASN A 51 11.97 -11.43 -10.99
N ASP A 52 11.70 -12.14 -12.08
CA ASP A 52 10.66 -13.16 -12.18
C ASP A 52 10.92 -14.38 -11.29
N ASP A 53 12.08 -14.54 -10.65
CA ASP A 53 12.35 -15.67 -9.73
C ASP A 53 11.90 -15.38 -8.29
N ILE A 54 11.61 -14.12 -7.93
CA ILE A 54 11.36 -13.71 -6.54
C ILE A 54 9.88 -13.43 -6.28
N LEU A 55 9.19 -12.71 -7.18
CA LEU A 55 7.77 -12.34 -7.06
C LEU A 55 7.05 -12.47 -8.41
N GLN A 56 6.99 -13.69 -8.95
CA GLN A 56 6.58 -13.94 -10.34
C GLN A 56 5.16 -13.46 -10.69
N SER A 57 4.25 -13.42 -9.71
CA SER A 57 2.84 -13.01 -9.92
C SER A 57 2.43 -11.79 -9.10
N GLU A 58 3.31 -11.27 -8.25
CA GLU A 58 2.97 -10.24 -7.28
C GLU A 58 3.73 -8.96 -7.56
N LYS A 59 3.00 -7.84 -7.55
CA LYS A 59 3.59 -6.52 -7.64
C LYS A 59 3.81 -5.97 -6.24
N ILE A 60 4.99 -5.41 -6.00
CA ILE A 60 5.21 -4.58 -4.81
C ILE A 60 4.58 -3.21 -5.06
N THR A 61 3.61 -2.82 -4.23
CA THR A 61 3.14 -1.43 -4.11
C THR A 61 3.73 -0.80 -2.86
N TYR A 62 3.85 0.52 -2.86
CA TYR A 62 4.40 1.23 -1.72
C TYR A 62 3.86 2.65 -1.59
N SER A 63 3.96 3.17 -0.38
CA SER A 63 3.67 4.55 -0.03
C SER A 63 4.85 5.12 0.75
N ILE A 64 5.29 6.33 0.39
CA ILE A 64 6.43 7.00 1.00
C ILE A 64 5.93 8.28 1.66
N LYS A 65 6.26 8.44 2.93
CA LYS A 65 5.99 9.65 3.72
C LYS A 65 7.30 10.31 4.08
N VAL A 66 7.38 11.61 3.86
CA VAL A 66 8.53 12.41 4.24
C VAL A 66 8.16 13.23 5.47
N ILE A 67 8.98 13.15 6.51
CA ILE A 67 8.76 13.82 7.81
C ILE A 67 9.88 14.81 8.13
N GLU A 68 9.56 15.78 8.98
CA GLU A 68 10.55 16.69 9.53
C GLU A 68 11.54 15.95 10.43
N ALA A 69 12.82 16.30 10.33
CA ALA A 69 13.85 15.70 11.17
C ALA A 69 13.60 16.02 12.65
N ASN A 70 13.81 15.02 13.51
CA ASN A 70 13.60 15.13 14.97
C ASN A 70 12.14 15.41 15.40
N ASN A 71 11.15 15.12 14.56
CA ASN A 71 9.74 15.18 14.96
C ASN A 71 9.16 13.76 15.19
N PRO A 72 9.34 13.18 16.39
CA PRO A 72 8.91 11.80 16.66
C PRO A 72 7.40 11.63 16.64
N PHE A 73 6.63 12.69 16.91
CA PHE A 73 5.17 12.62 16.87
C PHE A 73 4.66 12.48 15.43
N GLN A 74 5.23 13.27 14.50
CA GLN A 74 4.92 13.14 13.08
C GLN A 74 5.29 11.75 12.54
N ALA A 75 6.43 11.19 12.98
CA ALA A 75 6.83 9.84 12.59
C ALA A 75 5.79 8.77 12.99
N VAL A 76 5.20 8.90 14.18
CA VAL A 76 4.11 8.01 14.62
C VAL A 76 2.84 8.26 13.81
N GLN A 77 2.47 9.51 13.59
CA GLN A 77 1.25 9.87 12.87
C GLN A 77 1.25 9.41 11.41
N GLU A 78 2.36 9.57 10.70
CA GLU A 78 2.47 9.15 9.30
C GLU A 78 2.73 7.64 9.14
N GLY A 79 2.98 6.93 10.25
CA GLY A 79 3.18 5.48 10.28
C GLY A 79 1.93 4.66 10.60
N GLU A 80 0.80 5.31 10.85
CA GLU A 80 -0.52 4.66 11.05
C GLU A 80 -1.32 4.50 9.75
#